data_AF-A0A5E4QCM4-F1
#
_entry.id   AF-A0A5E4QCM4-F1
#
_cell.length_a   1.000
_cell.length_b   1.000
_cell.length_c   1.000
_cell.angle_alpha   90.00
_cell.angle_beta   90.00
_cell.angle_gamma   90.00
#
_symmetry.space_group_name_H-M   'P 1'
#
loop_
_entity.id
_entity.type
_entity.pdbx_description
1 polymer ?
#
loop_
_entity_poly.entity_id
_entity_poly.type
_entity_poly.pdbx_seq_one_letter_code
_entity_poly.pdbx_strand_id
1 'polypeptide(L)'
;MHNQTKEITENIMVKIDEKLQPLLEENTKLKQSVEKLENLVEKTEEEKKSNNIIIFRLKETEKSNLQLTMKIIEELNKIDVDIDHRYILCDKVWKERN
;
A
#
# COMPACT_ATOMS: atom_id res chain seq x y z
N MET A 1 -36.95 -21.62 47.32
CA MET A 1 -36.42 -22.06 46.01
C MET A 1 -36.38 -20.95 44.96
N HIS A 2 -37.46 -20.20 44.70
CA HIS A 2 -37.45 -19.14 43.66
C HIS A 2 -36.36 -18.05 43.86
N ASN A 3 -36.12 -17.59 45.09
CA ASN A 3 -35.07 -16.59 45.37
C ASN A 3 -33.65 -17.13 45.17
N GLN A 4 -33.40 -18.41 45.49
CA GLN A 4 -32.07 -19.02 45.30
C GLN A 4 -31.73 -19.16 43.81
N THR A 5 -32.71 -19.48 42.97
CA THR A 5 -32.52 -19.54 41.52
C THR A 5 -32.18 -18.15 40.93
N LYS A 6 -32.79 -17.07 41.45
CA LYS A 6 -32.44 -15.69 41.06
C LYS A 6 -31.02 -15.30 41.46
N GLU A 7 -30.63 -15.53 42.72
CA GLU A 7 -29.27 -15.24 43.20
C GLU A 7 -28.19 -16.01 42.43
N ILE A 8 -28.45 -17.27 42.06
CA ILE A 8 -27.53 -18.07 41.24
C ILE A 8 -27.41 -17.46 39.84
N THR A 9 -28.51 -17.02 39.25
CA THR A 9 -28.54 -16.44 37.90
C THR A 9 -27.81 -15.09 37.85
N GLU A 10 -28.02 -14.22 38.85
CA GLU A 10 -27.32 -12.93 38.96
C GLU A 10 -25.81 -13.13 39.15
N ASN A 11 -25.40 -14.05 40.03
CA ASN A 11 -23.97 -14.36 40.21
C ASN A 11 -23.32 -14.93 38.95
N ILE A 12 -24.05 -15.71 38.15
CA ILE A 12 -23.55 -16.22 36.86
C ILE A 12 -23.42 -15.07 35.86
N MET A 13 -24.40 -14.17 35.78
CA MET A 13 -24.34 -12.99 34.90
C MET A 13 -23.14 -12.09 35.24
N VAL A 14 -22.92 -11.79 36.51
CA VAL A 14 -21.78 -10.97 36.97
C VAL A 14 -20.45 -11.61 36.57
N LYS A 15 -20.29 -12.92 36.77
CA LYS A 15 -19.06 -13.65 36.37
C LYS A 15 -18.85 -13.71 34.86
N ILE A 16 -19.92 -13.68 34.07
CA ILE A 16 -19.84 -13.63 32.61
C ILE A 16 -19.35 -12.24 32.19
N ASP A 17 -19.91 -11.18 32.75
CA ASP A 17 -19.49 -9.80 32.47
C ASP A 17 -18.02 -9.56 32.87
N GLU A 18 -17.61 -10.02 34.05
CA GLU A 18 -16.21 -9.93 34.52
C GLU A 18 -15.23 -10.59 33.55
N LYS A 19 -15.63 -11.68 32.88
CA LYS A 19 -14.79 -12.38 31.90
C LYS A 19 -14.86 -11.76 30.50
N LEU A 20 -15.93 -11.06 30.16
CA LEU A 20 -16.10 -10.37 28.87
C LEU A 20 -15.32 -9.06 28.80
N GLN A 21 -15.22 -8.31 29.90
CA GLN A 21 -14.47 -7.06 29.95
C GLN A 21 -13.02 -7.15 29.43
N PRO A 22 -12.17 -8.08 29.89
CA PRO A 22 -10.80 -8.17 29.39
C PRO A 22 -10.74 -8.52 27.90
N LEU A 23 -11.69 -9.32 27.40
CA LEU A 23 -11.77 -9.67 25.97
C LEU A 23 -12.15 -8.46 25.11
N LEU A 24 -13.04 -7.59 25.59
CA LEU A 24 -13.41 -6.35 24.90
C LEU A 24 -12.25 -5.36 24.86
N GLU A 25 -11.52 -5.23 25.97
CA GLU A 25 -10.31 -4.41 26.03
C GLU A 25 -9.23 -4.91 25.07
N GLU A 26 -8.96 -6.21 25.08
CA GLU A 26 -8.00 -6.83 24.17
C GLU A 26 -8.42 -6.64 22.71
N ASN A 27 -9.70 -6.86 22.38
CA ASN A 27 -10.22 -6.65 21.03
C ASN A 27 -10.05 -5.19 20.57
N THR A 28 -10.25 -4.23 21.48
CA THR A 28 -10.03 -2.80 21.18
C THR A 28 -8.56 -2.50 20.91
N LYS A 29 -7.64 -3.05 21.73
CA LYS A 29 -6.18 -2.89 21.52
C LYS A 29 -5.73 -3.54 20.21
N LEU A 30 -6.27 -4.70 19.87
CA LEU A 30 -5.98 -5.40 18.62
C LEU A 30 -6.46 -4.58 17.42
N LYS A 31 -7.68 -4.04 17.45
CA LYS A 31 -8.19 -3.15 16.39
C LYS A 31 -7.29 -1.94 16.16
N GLN A 32 -6.87 -1.27 17.23
CA GLN A 32 -5.93 -0.14 17.14
C GLN A 32 -4.58 -0.55 16.55
N SER A 33 -4.12 -1.77 16.84
CA SER A 33 -2.86 -2.29 16.32
C SER A 33 -2.95 -2.62 14.83
N VAL A 34 -4.07 -3.20 14.40
CA VAL A 34 -4.37 -3.46 12.98
C VAL A 34 -4.42 -2.15 12.20
N GLU A 35 -5.17 -1.17 12.68
CA GLU A 35 -5.28 0.15 12.03
C GLU A 35 -3.90 0.83 11.90
N LYS A 36 -3.07 0.77 12.94
CA LYS A 36 -1.69 1.30 12.88
C LYS A 36 -0.86 0.59 11.82
N LEU A 37 -0.95 -0.74 11.74
CA LEU A 37 -0.20 -1.53 10.77
C LEU A 37 -0.67 -1.25 9.34
N GLU A 38 -1.98 -1.14 9.10
CA GLU A 38 -2.54 -0.78 7.79
C GLU A 38 -2.04 0.59 7.32
N ASN A 39 -2.07 1.59 8.20
CA ASN A 39 -1.56 2.93 7.90
C ASN A 39 -0.05 2.93 7.58
N LEU A 40 0.74 2.09 8.26
CA LEU A 40 2.17 1.97 7.98
C LEU A 40 2.43 1.29 6.63
N VAL A 41 1.64 0.27 6.28
CA VAL A 41 1.72 -0.39 4.98
C VAL A 41 1.38 0.59 3.86
N GLU A 42 0.29 1.35 4.00
CA GLU A 42 -0.12 2.35 3.02
C GLU A 42 0.98 3.40 2.80
N LYS A 43 1.48 4.02 3.88
CA LYS A 43 2.58 4.99 3.79
C LYS A 43 3.82 4.42 3.13
N THR A 44 4.18 3.18 3.47
CA THR A 44 5.35 2.53 2.88
C THR A 44 5.16 2.32 1.37
N GLU A 45 3.97 1.94 0.93
CA GLU A 45 3.65 1.78 -0.49
C GLU A 45 3.60 3.12 -1.24
N GLU A 46 3.12 4.18 -0.59
CA GLU A 46 3.18 5.55 -1.11
C GLU A 46 4.62 6.04 -1.23
N GLU A 47 5.44 5.87 -0.20
CA GLU A 47 6.86 6.25 -0.20
C GLU A 47 7.64 5.55 -1.31
N LYS A 48 7.42 4.24 -1.51
CA LYS A 48 8.04 3.49 -2.63
C LYS A 48 7.67 4.05 -4.00
N LYS A 49 6.47 4.62 -4.14
CA LYS A 49 5.94 5.15 -5.41
C LYS A 49 6.08 6.67 -5.53
N SER A 50 6.56 7.34 -4.49
CA SER A 50 6.62 8.82 -4.38
C SER A 50 7.39 9.48 -5.52
N ASN A 51 8.41 8.81 -6.05
CA ASN A 51 9.24 9.31 -7.14
C ASN A 51 8.85 8.76 -8.52
N ASN A 52 7.77 7.98 -8.62
CA ASN A 52 7.33 7.42 -9.89
C ASN A 52 6.60 8.48 -10.71
N ILE A 53 6.94 8.58 -12.00
CA ILE A 53 6.24 9.44 -12.96
C ILE A 53 5.14 8.61 -13.63
N ILE A 54 3.89 9.05 -13.52
CA ILE A 54 2.74 8.42 -14.17
C ILE A 54 2.27 9.31 -15.32
N ILE A 55 2.35 8.77 -16.54
CA ILE A 55 2.00 9.50 -17.77
C ILE A 55 0.68 8.94 -18.30
N PHE A 56 -0.33 9.79 -18.39
CA PHE A 56 -1.63 9.43 -18.96
C PHE A 56 -1.79 9.96 -20.38
N ARG A 57 -2.65 9.30 -21.17
CA ARG A 57 -3.03 9.73 -22.54
C ARG A 57 -1.88 9.78 -23.54
N LEU A 58 -0.79 9.06 -23.29
CA LEU A 58 0.24 8.83 -24.30
C LEU A 58 -0.24 7.72 -25.25
N LYS A 59 -0.33 8.03 -26.55
CA LYS A 59 -0.67 7.01 -27.55
C LYS A 59 0.54 6.12 -27.78
N GLU A 60 0.47 4.87 -27.33
CA GLU A 60 1.52 3.88 -27.55
C GLU A 60 1.44 3.36 -29.00
N THR A 61 2.47 3.67 -29.79
CA THR A 61 2.59 3.21 -31.19
C THR A 61 3.91 2.46 -31.44
N GLU A 62 4.68 2.26 -30.38
CA GLU A 62 6.06 1.81 -30.41
C GLU A 62 6.11 0.28 -30.39
N LYS A 63 7.14 -0.28 -31.03
CA LYS A 63 7.30 -1.75 -31.15
C LYS A 63 8.32 -2.31 -30.17
N SER A 64 8.97 -1.45 -29.39
CA SER A 64 9.93 -1.85 -28.38
C SER A 64 9.95 -0.86 -27.22
N ASN A 65 10.36 -1.35 -26.05
CA ASN A 65 10.53 -0.53 -24.85
C ASN A 65 11.46 0.66 -25.09
N LEU A 66 12.52 0.47 -25.89
CA LEU A 66 13.44 1.56 -26.22
C LEU A 66 12.76 2.68 -27.02
N GLN A 67 11.96 2.32 -28.03
CA GLN A 67 11.20 3.30 -28.80
C GLN A 67 10.19 4.04 -27.93
N LEU A 68 9.53 3.33 -27.00
CA LEU A 68 8.61 3.92 -26.04
C LEU A 68 9.33 4.94 -25.13
N THR A 69 10.48 4.57 -24.56
CA THR A 69 11.27 5.45 -23.71
C THR A 69 11.74 6.70 -24.47
N MET A 70 12.20 6.55 -25.72
CA MET A 70 12.60 7.68 -26.55
C MET A 70 11.43 8.63 -26.83
N LYS A 71 10.27 8.10 -27.17
CA LYS A 71 9.07 8.91 -27.39
C LYS A 71 8.61 9.63 -26.12
N ILE A 72 8.67 8.97 -24.97
CA ILE A 72 8.37 9.60 -23.68
C ILE A 72 9.31 10.80 -23.45
N ILE A 73 10.62 10.64 -23.68
CA ILE A 73 11.59 11.73 -23.56
C ILE A 73 11.24 12.88 -24.52
N GLU A 74 10.90 12.57 -25.77
CA GLU A 74 10.49 13.57 -26.75
C GLU A 74 9.23 14.34 -26.32
N GLU A 75 8.20 13.67 -25.80
CA GLU A 75 6.99 14.34 -25.32
C GLU A 75 7.24 15.18 -24.06
N LEU A 76 8.11 14.73 -23.15
CA LEU A 76 8.49 15.48 -21.96
C LEU A 76 9.33 16.72 -22.30
N ASN A 77 10.22 16.62 -23.29
CA ASN A 77 10.96 17.78 -23.79
C ASN A 77 10.05 18.87 -24.37
N LYS A 78 8.89 18.52 -24.95
CA LYS A 78 7.92 19.52 -25.45
C LYS A 78 7.31 20.37 -24.34
N ILE A 79 7.26 19.86 -23.12
CA ILE A 79 6.77 20.58 -21.94
C ILE A 79 7.92 21.12 -21.07
N ASP A 80 9.13 21.21 -21.64
CA ASP A 80 10.34 21.72 -20.99
C ASP A 80 10.80 20.90 -19.77
N VAL A 81 10.53 19.59 -19.80
CA VAL A 81 11.00 18.64 -18.78
C VAL A 81 12.14 17.81 -19.37
N ASP A 82 13.36 18.13 -18.97
CA ASP A 82 14.56 17.35 -19.33
C ASP A 82 14.76 16.18 -18.36
N ILE A 83 15.01 14.99 -18.93
CA ILE A 83 15.31 13.77 -18.17
C ILE A 83 16.67 13.26 -18.61
N ASP A 84 17.58 13.03 -17.66
CA ASP A 84 18.85 12.37 -17.92
C ASP A 84 18.63 10.93 -18.36
N HIS A 85 18.88 10.67 -19.65
CA HIS A 85 18.63 9.39 -20.31
C HIS A 85 19.92 8.75 -20.83
N ARG A 86 21.10 9.19 -20.35
CA ARG A 86 22.42 8.72 -20.81
C ARG A 86 22.61 7.20 -20.72
N TYR A 87 21.95 6.54 -19.76
CA TYR A 87 22.06 5.09 -19.54
C TYR A 87 21.25 4.23 -20.54
N ILE A 88 20.24 4.78 -21.20
CA ILE A 88 19.35 4.03 -22.11
C ILE A 88 20.03 3.71 -23.45
N LEU A 89 21.06 4.47 -23.82
CA LEU A 89 21.81 4.28 -25.07
C LEU A 89 22.91 3.20 -24.99
N CYS A 90 23.32 2.79 -23.78
CA CYS A 90 24.40 1.80 -23.59
C CYS A 90 24.07 0.38 -24.07
N ASP A 91 22.79 -0.01 -24.07
CA ASP A 91 22.36 -1.34 -24.52
C ASP A 91 22.50 -1.57 -26.03
N LYS A 92 22.53 -0.50 -26.84
CA LYS A 92 22.78 -0.61 -28.29
C LYS A 92 24.25 -0.93 -28.58
N VAL A 93 25.18 -0.28 -27.88
CA VAL A 93 26.63 -0.41 -28.11
C VAL A 93 27.14 -1.81 -27.74
N TRP A 94 26.54 -2.46 -26.75
CA TRP A 94 26.92 -3.83 -26.36
C TRP A 94 26.37 -4.91 -27.30
N LYS A 95 25.18 -4.71 -27.91
CA LYS A 95 24.62 -5.66 -28.87
C LYS A 95 25.22 -5.58 -30.27
N GLU A 96 25.78 -4.44 -30.66
CA GLU A 96 26.46 -4.26 -31.95
C GLU A 96 27.94 -4.69 -31.91
N ARG A 97 28.48 -5.00 -30.72
CA ARG A 97 29.89 -5.44 -30.51
C ARG A 97 30.07 -6.95 -30.32
N ASN A 98 28.99 -7.74 -30.29
CA ASN A 98 29.02 -9.20 -30.15
C ASN A 98 28.35 -9.89 -31.34
#